data_AF-A0A7I0EB74-F1
#
_entry.id   AF-A0A7I0EB74-F1
#
_cell.length_a   1.000
_cell.length_b   1.000
_cell.length_c   1.000
_cell.angle_alpha   90.00
_cell.angle_beta   90.00
_cell.angle_gamma   90.00
#
_symmetry.space_group_name_H-M   'P 1'
#
loop_
_entity.id
_entity.type
_entity.pdbx_description
1 polymer ?
#
loop_
_entity_poly.entity_id
_entity_poly.type
_entity_poly.pdbx_seq_one_letter_code
_entity_poly.pdbx_strand_id
1 'polypeptide(L)'
;MASVYRATDERLGRDVAIKIFELRAADEPNIQRQQAEINVLASLNHHSLVTLFDVGVDRSEANHPQIYLVMELVDGVDLRRRLDGHPMSTRHIAQIGYDLAEGLDYIHGRGVIHRDIKPANILLAEYSSDSRARAKLTDFGIALFPDSARMTSQGMTTGTAAYLSPEQARGEHVGPASDIYALGLVLLECFTGETAFPGEPIPSALARLQRNPAIPEELAPEWRHLLSTMLAREPERRPPTAEVVLALHQAVIAETGRHRGSESHHLESDERERLQEVARLDILDTPADGAFDRITSLAARLFSVPIAIVSIVDTDRIWFKSHHGLELEEVPRDPGLCASAIMSDGPWVVEDARVDPRALTNPLVAEGFGLQFYAGVPLTTRNGYNLGTLCVLDFEPRVITGPELSTLTDLAALVMSELELRLESRRAAL
;
A
#
# COMPACT_ATOMS: atom_id res chain seq x y z
N MET A 1 5.82 -32.37 -12.58
CA MET A 1 5.01 -31.16 -12.39
C MET A 1 4.82 -30.93 -10.89
N ALA A 2 4.09 -29.89 -10.49
CA ALA A 2 3.70 -29.68 -9.09
C ALA A 2 2.20 -29.41 -9.03
N SER A 3 1.55 -29.91 -8.00
CA SER A 3 0.10 -29.77 -7.77
C SER A 3 -0.13 -29.11 -6.42
N VAL A 4 -1.14 -28.24 -6.33
CA VAL A 4 -1.48 -27.51 -5.10
C VAL A 4 -2.86 -27.97 -4.63
N TYR A 5 -2.97 -28.30 -3.34
CA TYR A 5 -4.17 -28.79 -2.70
C TYR A 5 -4.54 -27.90 -1.51
N ARG A 6 -5.84 -27.70 -1.28
CA ARG A 6 -6.32 -27.21 0.02
C ARG A 6 -6.32 -28.39 1.00
N ALA A 7 -5.79 -28.17 2.20
CA ALA A 7 -5.78 -29.14 3.28
C ALA A 7 -6.06 -28.45 4.61
N THR A 8 -6.27 -29.25 5.66
CA THR A 8 -6.45 -28.76 7.03
C THR A 8 -5.28 -29.27 7.88
N ASP A 9 -4.59 -28.36 8.55
CA ASP A 9 -3.58 -28.66 9.56
C ASP A 9 -4.30 -29.18 10.82
N GLU A 10 -4.30 -30.49 11.03
CA GLU A 10 -5.01 -31.15 12.13
C GLU A 10 -4.49 -30.75 13.52
N ARG A 11 -3.25 -30.26 13.63
CA ARG A 11 -2.66 -29.87 14.91
C ARG A 11 -3.12 -28.48 15.34
N LEU A 12 -3.21 -27.56 14.39
CA LEU A 12 -3.56 -26.16 14.63
C LEU A 12 -5.02 -25.84 14.28
N GLY A 13 -5.73 -26.75 13.61
CA GLY A 13 -7.13 -26.58 13.21
C GLY A 13 -7.35 -25.48 12.17
N ARG A 14 -6.39 -25.25 11.28
CA ARG A 14 -6.44 -24.19 10.25
C ARG A 14 -6.34 -24.76 8.84
N ASP A 15 -6.90 -24.05 7.87
CA ASP A 15 -6.72 -24.40 6.46
C ASP A 15 -5.37 -23.91 5.93
N VAL A 16 -4.78 -24.72 5.05
CA VAL A 16 -3.46 -24.51 4.46
C VAL A 16 -3.47 -24.91 2.97
N ALA A 17 -2.52 -24.37 2.21
CA ALA A 17 -2.23 -24.81 0.86
C ALA A 17 -1.02 -25.76 0.89
N ILE A 18 -1.15 -26.97 0.34
CA ILE A 18 -0.06 -27.94 0.22
C ILE A 18 0.36 -28.06 -1.23
N LYS A 19 1.61 -27.70 -1.55
CA LYS A 19 2.21 -27.88 -2.87
C LYS A 19 3.05 -29.15 -2.87
N ILE A 20 2.68 -30.11 -3.70
CA ILE A 20 3.35 -31.40 -3.85
C ILE A 20 4.14 -31.40 -5.16
N PHE A 21 5.41 -31.78 -5.09
CA PHE A 21 6.26 -31.92 -6.26
C PHE A 21 6.32 -33.38 -6.71
N GLU A 22 6.07 -33.63 -7.99
CA GLU A 22 6.23 -34.97 -8.60
C GLU A 22 7.70 -35.31 -8.89
N LEU A 23 8.64 -34.64 -8.24
CA LEU A 23 10.06 -34.87 -8.42
C LEU A 23 10.39 -36.31 -7.97
N ARG A 24 10.80 -37.14 -8.93
CA ARG A 24 11.56 -38.36 -8.66
C ARG A 24 12.85 -37.91 -7.99
N ALA A 25 12.98 -38.14 -6.69
CA ALA A 25 14.13 -37.68 -5.93
C ALA A 25 15.44 -38.12 -6.61
N ALA A 26 16.32 -37.14 -6.83
CA ALA A 26 17.73 -37.40 -7.01
C ALA A 26 18.35 -37.65 -5.62
N ASP A 27 19.41 -38.47 -5.58
CA ASP A 27 20.15 -39.03 -4.44
C ASP A 27 20.12 -38.22 -3.12
N GLU A 28 20.12 -38.92 -1.97
CA GLU A 28 20.11 -38.39 -0.59
C GLU A 28 20.99 -37.13 -0.31
N PRO A 29 22.19 -36.96 -0.90
CA PRO A 29 22.99 -35.74 -0.74
C PRO A 29 22.35 -34.47 -1.29
N ASN A 30 21.47 -34.59 -2.30
CA ASN A 30 20.77 -33.46 -2.90
C ASN A 30 19.65 -32.94 -1.97
N ILE A 31 19.03 -33.83 -1.19
CA ILE A 31 17.97 -33.50 -0.23
C ILE A 31 18.51 -32.61 0.90
N GLN A 32 19.72 -32.86 1.41
CA GLN A 32 20.29 -32.05 2.50
C GLN A 32 20.64 -30.62 2.07
N ARG A 33 21.16 -30.43 0.85
CA ARG A 33 21.40 -29.09 0.30
C ARG A 33 20.08 -28.34 0.09
N GLN A 34 19.07 -29.03 -0.43
CA GLN A 34 17.73 -28.48 -0.63
C GLN A 34 17.08 -28.05 0.70
N GLN A 35 17.29 -28.79 1.79
CA GLN A 35 16.80 -28.44 3.13
C GLN A 35 17.36 -27.09 3.64
N ALA A 36 18.62 -26.76 3.35
CA ALA A 36 19.20 -25.49 3.78
C ALA A 36 18.57 -24.28 3.08
N GLU A 37 18.31 -24.38 1.78
CA GLU A 37 17.64 -23.33 1.00
C GLU A 37 16.16 -23.19 1.39
N ILE A 38 15.51 -24.32 1.67
CA ILE A 38 14.14 -24.37 2.19
C ILE A 38 14.04 -23.67 3.55
N ASN A 39 15.00 -23.85 4.45
CA ASN A 39 15.00 -23.18 5.75
C ASN A 39 15.09 -21.66 5.62
N VAL A 40 15.83 -21.15 4.62
CA VAL A 40 15.85 -19.71 4.33
C VAL A 40 14.46 -19.24 3.93
N LEU A 41 13.78 -19.97 3.04
CA LEU A 41 12.41 -19.64 2.61
C LEU A 41 11.41 -19.69 3.77
N ALA A 42 11.51 -20.69 4.65
CA ALA A 42 10.63 -20.84 5.81
C ALA A 42 10.83 -19.72 6.85
N SER A 43 11.99 -19.05 6.85
CA SER A 43 12.25 -17.90 7.71
C SER A 43 11.66 -16.59 7.18
N LEU A 44 11.19 -16.55 5.93
CA LEU A 44 10.62 -15.35 5.33
C LEU A 44 9.20 -15.14 5.83
N ASN A 45 8.95 -14.01 6.48
CA ASN A 45 7.63 -13.58 6.90
C ASN A 45 7.43 -12.11 6.52
N HIS A 46 6.58 -11.86 5.54
CA HIS A 46 6.29 -10.54 5.03
C HIS A 46 4.88 -10.50 4.45
N HIS A 47 4.16 -9.39 4.60
CA HIS A 47 2.76 -9.29 4.18
C HIS A 47 2.55 -9.47 2.67
N SER A 48 3.56 -9.14 1.85
CA SER A 48 3.53 -9.29 0.39
C SER A 48 4.08 -10.63 -0.09
N LEU A 49 4.33 -11.58 0.81
CA LEU A 49 4.76 -12.93 0.48
C LEU A 49 3.73 -13.94 1.01
N VAL A 50 3.57 -15.06 0.31
CA VAL A 50 2.87 -16.22 0.84
C VAL A 50 3.76 -16.89 1.88
N THR A 51 3.20 -17.05 3.09
CA THR A 51 3.95 -17.61 4.21
C THR A 51 4.17 -19.10 4.01
N LEU A 52 5.42 -19.57 4.08
CA LEU A 52 5.76 -20.99 4.15
C LEU A 52 5.73 -21.43 5.61
N PHE A 53 4.80 -22.32 5.97
CA PHE A 53 4.66 -22.80 7.35
C PHE A 53 5.58 -23.98 7.65
N ASP A 54 5.68 -24.93 6.72
CA ASP A 54 6.47 -26.14 6.93
C ASP A 54 6.88 -26.77 5.59
N VAL A 55 7.89 -27.64 5.65
CA VAL A 55 8.31 -28.48 4.54
C VAL A 55 8.50 -29.90 5.00
N GLY A 56 7.90 -30.83 4.26
CA GLY A 56 8.03 -32.24 4.55
C GLY A 56 8.44 -33.06 3.34
N VAL A 57 8.84 -34.29 3.65
CA VAL A 57 9.08 -35.33 2.65
C VAL A 57 8.17 -36.50 3.01
N ASP A 58 7.19 -36.79 2.17
CA ASP A 58 6.43 -38.02 2.29
C ASP A 58 7.31 -39.19 1.83
N ARG A 59 7.55 -40.15 2.72
CA ARG A 59 8.33 -41.37 2.47
C ARG A 59 7.44 -42.63 2.49
N SER A 60 6.13 -42.47 2.41
CA SER A 60 5.15 -43.57 2.40
C SER A 60 5.43 -44.57 1.28
N GLU A 61 5.89 -44.10 0.12
CA GLU A 61 6.48 -44.93 -0.94
C GLU A 61 8.01 -44.98 -0.83
N ALA A 62 8.55 -46.15 -0.44
CA ALA A 62 9.97 -46.36 -0.16
C ALA A 62 10.94 -45.95 -1.29
N ASN A 63 10.50 -45.94 -2.55
CA ASN A 63 11.32 -45.61 -3.72
C ASN A 63 10.97 -44.25 -4.35
N HIS A 64 9.99 -43.52 -3.82
CA HIS A 64 9.52 -42.25 -4.39
C HIS A 64 9.22 -41.23 -3.29
N PRO A 65 10.25 -40.75 -2.56
CA PRO A 65 10.03 -39.72 -1.56
C PRO A 65 9.54 -38.44 -2.24
N GLN A 66 8.42 -37.90 -1.76
CA GLN A 66 7.73 -36.77 -2.36
C GLN A 66 7.84 -35.54 -1.47
N ILE A 67 8.46 -34.49 -1.99
CA ILE A 67 8.60 -33.23 -1.25
C ILE A 67 7.27 -32.49 -1.32
N TYR A 68 6.82 -31.98 -0.17
CA TYR A 68 5.66 -31.11 -0.09
C TYR A 68 5.96 -29.86 0.75
N LEU A 69 5.32 -28.75 0.39
CA LEU A 69 5.39 -27.48 1.10
C LEU A 69 4.02 -27.17 1.67
N VAL A 70 3.97 -26.80 2.94
CA VAL A 70 2.76 -26.35 3.63
C VAL A 70 2.81 -24.82 3.71
N MET A 71 1.86 -24.16 3.10
CA MET A 71 1.85 -22.71 2.91
C MET A 71 0.53 -22.10 3.40
N GLU A 72 0.56 -20.79 3.60
CA GLU A 72 -0.63 -19.96 3.76
C GLU A 72 -1.62 -20.23 2.62
N LEU A 73 -2.86 -20.59 2.97
CA LEU A 73 -3.97 -20.60 2.03
C LEU A 73 -4.41 -19.15 1.82
N VAL A 74 -4.18 -18.62 0.62
CA VAL A 74 -4.62 -17.27 0.26
C VAL A 74 -5.98 -17.35 -0.43
N ASP A 75 -6.96 -16.68 0.16
CA ASP A 75 -8.27 -16.48 -0.46
C ASP A 75 -8.18 -15.36 -1.51
N GLY A 76 -8.47 -15.69 -2.76
CA GLY A 76 -8.41 -14.76 -3.88
C GLY A 76 -8.08 -15.43 -5.22
N VAL A 77 -7.76 -14.62 -6.24
CA VAL A 77 -7.35 -15.07 -7.57
C VAL A 77 -5.91 -14.67 -7.88
N ASP A 78 -5.26 -15.38 -8.81
CA ASP A 78 -3.98 -14.96 -9.35
C ASP A 78 -4.14 -13.77 -10.32
N LEU A 79 -3.08 -12.95 -10.45
CA LEU A 79 -3.09 -11.75 -11.28
C LEU A 79 -3.35 -12.06 -12.76
N ARG A 80 -2.88 -13.22 -13.26
CA ARG A 80 -3.17 -13.64 -14.64
C ARG A 80 -4.68 -13.78 -14.88
N ARG A 81 -5.40 -14.44 -13.96
CA ARG A 81 -6.86 -14.56 -14.01
C ARG A 81 -7.55 -13.21 -13.82
N ARG A 82 -6.98 -12.32 -12.99
CA ARG A 82 -7.53 -10.97 -12.78
C ARG A 82 -7.42 -10.09 -14.03
N LEU A 83 -6.34 -10.23 -14.79
CA LEU A 83 -6.12 -9.52 -16.04
C LEU A 83 -7.08 -10.02 -17.12
N ASP A 84 -7.14 -11.34 -17.34
CA ASP A 84 -7.98 -11.96 -18.40
C ASP A 84 -7.87 -11.24 -19.75
N GLY A 85 -6.66 -10.76 -20.09
CA GLY A 85 -6.39 -9.99 -21.32
C GLY A 85 -6.84 -8.53 -21.32
N HIS A 86 -7.27 -7.98 -20.17
CA HIS A 86 -7.76 -6.61 -20.04
C HIS A 86 -6.80 -5.75 -19.19
N PRO A 87 -6.53 -4.50 -19.59
CA PRO A 87 -5.81 -3.53 -18.77
C PRO A 87 -6.46 -3.30 -17.41
N MET A 88 -5.62 -2.96 -16.42
CA MET A 88 -6.06 -2.51 -15.10
C MET A 88 -5.96 -0.99 -14.98
N SER A 89 -6.72 -0.41 -14.05
CA SER A 89 -6.58 1.01 -13.72
C SER A 89 -5.20 1.29 -13.12
N THR A 90 -4.58 2.42 -13.48
CA THR A 90 -3.27 2.85 -12.98
C THR A 90 -3.13 2.78 -11.46
N ARG A 91 -4.19 3.12 -10.71
CA ARG A 91 -4.22 3.00 -9.24
C ARG A 91 -3.98 1.58 -8.75
N HIS A 92 -4.73 0.61 -9.26
CA HIS A 92 -4.54 -0.79 -8.88
C HIS A 92 -3.16 -1.31 -9.31
N ILE A 93 -2.65 -0.86 -10.47
CA ILE A 93 -1.30 -1.21 -10.92
C ILE A 93 -0.24 -0.66 -9.94
N ALA A 94 -0.40 0.59 -9.50
CA ALA A 94 0.48 1.20 -8.50
C ALA A 94 0.46 0.43 -7.17
N GLN A 95 -0.72 0.07 -6.67
CA GLN A 95 -0.88 -0.66 -5.41
C GLN A 95 -0.29 -2.06 -5.48
N ILE A 96 -0.56 -2.81 -6.56
CA ILE A 96 0.02 -4.13 -6.80
C ILE A 96 1.53 -4.00 -6.92
N GLY A 97 2.03 -3.08 -7.74
CA GLY A 97 3.45 -2.85 -7.91
C GLY A 97 4.15 -2.53 -6.59
N TYR A 98 3.58 -1.65 -5.78
CA TYR A 98 4.12 -1.27 -4.48
C TYR A 98 4.21 -2.47 -3.53
N ASP A 99 3.11 -3.21 -3.37
CA ASP A 99 3.08 -4.41 -2.52
C ASP A 99 4.17 -5.41 -2.94
N LEU A 100 4.31 -5.67 -4.25
CA LEU A 100 5.30 -6.59 -4.78
C LEU A 100 6.73 -6.09 -4.60
N ALA A 101 6.97 -4.79 -4.82
CA ALA A 101 8.29 -4.20 -4.66
C ALA A 101 8.78 -4.25 -3.21
N GLU A 102 7.90 -4.04 -2.22
CA GLU A 102 8.24 -4.23 -0.79
C GLU A 102 8.61 -5.69 -0.50
N GLY A 103 7.85 -6.65 -1.05
CA GLY A 103 8.16 -8.07 -0.93
C GLY A 103 9.51 -8.43 -1.53
N LEU A 104 9.85 -7.85 -2.70
CA LEU A 104 11.14 -8.05 -3.35
C LEU A 104 12.28 -7.42 -2.55
N ASP A 105 12.11 -6.21 -2.02
CA ASP A 105 13.13 -5.54 -1.22
C ASP A 105 13.47 -6.37 0.02
N TYR A 106 12.43 -6.90 0.68
CA TYR A 106 12.55 -7.77 1.84
C TYR A 106 13.38 -9.04 1.57
N ILE A 107 13.16 -9.73 0.45
CA ILE A 107 13.88 -10.97 0.10
C ILE A 107 15.28 -10.67 -0.44
N HIS A 108 15.45 -9.61 -1.23
CA HIS A 108 16.75 -9.19 -1.76
C HIS A 108 17.70 -8.77 -0.64
N GLY A 109 17.21 -8.08 0.38
CA GLY A 109 17.98 -7.74 1.59
C GLY A 109 18.47 -8.96 2.38
N ARG A 110 17.93 -10.15 2.09
CA ARG A 110 18.32 -11.44 2.68
C ARG A 110 19.10 -12.34 1.71
N GLY A 111 19.48 -11.81 0.54
CA GLY A 111 20.21 -12.54 -0.49
C GLY A 111 19.36 -13.57 -1.25
N VAL A 112 18.02 -13.51 -1.14
CA VAL A 112 17.09 -14.39 -1.84
C VAL A 112 16.60 -13.69 -3.09
N ILE A 113 16.60 -14.40 -4.22
CA ILE A 113 16.09 -13.93 -5.52
C ILE A 113 14.92 -14.82 -5.90
N HIS A 114 13.80 -14.24 -6.31
CA HIS A 114 12.57 -14.94 -6.66
C HIS A 114 12.70 -15.76 -7.95
N ARG A 115 13.28 -15.20 -9.02
CA ARG A 115 13.59 -15.82 -10.32
C ARG A 115 12.40 -16.21 -11.21
N ASP A 116 11.20 -16.33 -10.66
CA ASP A 116 9.99 -16.73 -11.39
C ASP A 116 8.81 -15.76 -11.19
N ILE A 117 9.07 -14.45 -11.30
CA ILE A 117 8.00 -13.44 -11.18
C ILE A 117 7.17 -13.43 -12.47
N LYS A 118 5.87 -13.68 -12.31
CA LYS A 118 4.88 -13.66 -13.40
C LYS A 118 3.47 -13.52 -12.82
N PRO A 119 2.45 -13.13 -13.61
CA PRO A 119 1.10 -12.90 -13.10
C PRO A 119 0.46 -14.15 -12.45
N ALA A 120 0.84 -15.36 -12.87
CA ALA A 120 0.35 -16.60 -12.25
C ALA A 120 0.92 -16.87 -10.84
N ASN A 121 2.03 -16.22 -10.47
CA ASN A 121 2.68 -16.35 -9.17
C ASN A 121 2.41 -15.14 -8.25
N ILE A 122 1.46 -14.28 -8.65
CA ILE A 122 1.02 -13.12 -7.87
C ILE A 122 -0.43 -13.37 -7.46
N LEU A 123 -0.67 -13.62 -6.18
CA LEU A 123 -2.00 -13.81 -5.62
C LEU A 123 -2.55 -12.48 -5.11
N LEU A 124 -3.83 -12.23 -5.34
CA LEU A 124 -4.53 -11.05 -4.85
C LEU A 124 -5.36 -11.46 -3.65
N ALA A 125 -4.80 -11.26 -2.45
CA ALA A 125 -5.40 -11.67 -1.18
C ALA A 125 -6.53 -10.74 -0.75
N GLU A 126 -7.71 -11.30 -0.52
CA GLU A 126 -8.88 -10.60 -0.01
C GLU A 126 -9.05 -10.88 1.50
N TYR A 127 -8.88 -9.85 2.34
CA TYR A 127 -8.95 -10.02 3.80
C TYR A 127 -10.33 -9.72 4.39
N SER A 128 -11.08 -8.82 3.75
CA SER A 128 -12.45 -8.42 4.12
C SER A 128 -13.09 -7.67 2.95
N SER A 129 -14.42 -7.57 2.92
CA SER A 129 -15.16 -6.82 1.90
C SER A 129 -14.77 -5.34 1.83
N ASP A 130 -14.25 -4.78 2.93
CA ASP A 130 -14.00 -3.35 3.09
C ASP A 130 -12.51 -2.98 2.92
N SER A 131 -11.65 -3.98 2.74
CA SER A 131 -10.20 -3.79 2.56
C SER A 131 -9.79 -4.04 1.12
N ARG A 132 -8.86 -3.23 0.58
CA ARG A 132 -8.27 -3.50 -0.74
C ARG A 132 -7.63 -4.88 -0.77
N ALA A 133 -7.73 -5.56 -1.91
CA ALA A 133 -6.93 -6.75 -2.16
C ALA A 133 -5.43 -6.39 -2.10
N ARG A 134 -4.62 -7.23 -1.46
CA ARG A 134 -3.16 -7.07 -1.41
C ARG A 134 -2.48 -8.07 -2.32
N ALA A 135 -1.44 -7.64 -3.02
CA ALA A 135 -0.65 -8.54 -3.85
C ALA A 135 0.35 -9.32 -2.98
N LYS A 136 0.38 -10.64 -3.18
CA LYS A 136 1.33 -11.55 -2.54
C LYS A 136 2.10 -12.35 -3.59
N LEU A 137 3.42 -12.39 -3.47
CA LEU A 137 4.25 -13.31 -4.24
C LEU A 137 4.15 -14.71 -3.64
N THR A 138 3.90 -15.68 -4.50
CA THR A 138 4.01 -17.11 -4.21
C THR A 138 5.00 -17.74 -5.16
N ASP A 139 5.30 -19.01 -4.95
CA ASP A 139 6.07 -19.80 -5.91
C ASP A 139 7.38 -19.12 -6.29
N PHE A 140 8.19 -18.83 -5.25
CA PHE A 140 9.62 -18.65 -5.42
C PHE A 140 10.09 -19.70 -6.42
N GLY A 141 10.98 -19.35 -7.34
CA GLY A 141 11.67 -20.32 -8.16
C GLY A 141 12.56 -21.15 -7.26
N ILE A 142 11.96 -22.02 -6.44
CA ILE A 142 12.62 -22.76 -5.38
C ILE A 142 13.72 -23.50 -6.08
N ALA A 143 14.93 -23.24 -5.58
CA ALA A 143 16.18 -23.84 -5.96
C ALA A 143 16.23 -25.35 -5.64
N LEU A 144 15.12 -26.06 -5.84
CA LEU A 144 15.07 -27.51 -5.96
C LEU A 144 15.88 -28.04 -7.17
N PHE A 145 16.41 -27.14 -8.01
CA PHE A 145 17.34 -27.48 -9.07
C PHE A 145 18.72 -26.83 -8.79
N PRO A 146 19.71 -27.61 -8.32
CA PRO A 146 21.09 -27.19 -8.41
C PRO A 146 21.45 -27.25 -9.89
N ASP A 147 21.42 -26.10 -10.53
CA ASP A 147 22.21 -25.69 -11.70
C ASP A 147 21.38 -24.74 -12.56
N SER A 148 21.85 -23.50 -12.62
CA SER A 148 21.54 -22.52 -13.66
C SER A 148 21.67 -23.10 -15.08
N ALA A 149 22.38 -24.21 -15.26
CA ALA A 149 22.53 -24.92 -16.53
C ALA A 149 21.33 -25.78 -16.96
N ARG A 150 20.42 -26.22 -16.06
CA ARG A 150 19.32 -27.14 -16.43
C ARG A 150 18.01 -26.46 -16.85
N MET A 151 17.91 -25.14 -16.72
CA MET A 151 16.78 -24.37 -17.26
C MET A 151 16.71 -24.38 -18.80
N THR A 152 17.77 -24.80 -19.49
CA THR A 152 17.91 -24.68 -20.95
C THR A 152 17.31 -25.83 -21.78
N SER A 153 16.81 -26.92 -21.18
CA SER A 153 16.36 -28.07 -22.00
C SER A 153 15.05 -28.76 -21.62
N GLN A 154 14.56 -28.68 -20.37
CA GLN A 154 13.33 -29.42 -19.98
C GLN A 154 12.37 -28.66 -19.04
N GLY A 155 12.65 -27.41 -18.67
CA GLY A 155 11.88 -26.67 -17.66
C GLY A 155 11.10 -25.44 -18.14
N MET A 156 11.33 -24.97 -19.37
CA MET A 156 10.63 -23.78 -19.88
C MET A 156 9.24 -24.15 -20.40
N THR A 157 8.23 -23.99 -19.55
CA THR A 157 6.84 -23.93 -20.03
C THR A 157 6.61 -22.60 -20.75
N THR A 158 5.78 -22.61 -21.78
CA THR A 158 5.43 -21.43 -22.62
C THR A 158 5.10 -20.18 -21.80
N GLY A 159 4.40 -20.32 -20.67
CA GLY A 159 4.01 -19.19 -19.81
C GLY A 159 5.12 -18.62 -18.91
N THR A 160 6.17 -19.39 -18.60
CA THR A 160 7.28 -18.91 -17.74
C THR A 160 8.31 -18.13 -18.56
N ALA A 161 8.51 -18.57 -19.80
CA ALA A 161 9.50 -17.97 -20.68
C ALA A 161 9.19 -16.52 -21.05
N ALA A 162 7.93 -16.08 -21.00
CA ALA A 162 7.50 -14.73 -21.35
C ALA A 162 8.08 -13.63 -20.45
N TYR A 163 8.41 -13.95 -19.20
CA TYR A 163 8.85 -12.98 -18.18
C TYR A 163 10.33 -13.07 -17.82
N LEU A 164 11.11 -13.95 -18.49
CA LEU A 164 12.54 -14.07 -18.18
C LEU A 164 13.27 -12.76 -18.52
N SER A 165 14.26 -12.44 -17.70
CA SER A 165 15.23 -11.39 -18.01
C SER A 165 16.18 -11.78 -19.16
N PRO A 166 16.82 -10.81 -19.84
CA PRO A 166 17.83 -11.08 -20.87
C PRO A 166 18.97 -11.97 -20.40
N GLU A 167 19.49 -11.75 -19.19
CA GLU A 167 20.55 -12.56 -18.58
C GLU A 167 20.07 -14.00 -18.30
N GLN A 168 18.82 -14.20 -17.86
CA GLN A 168 18.24 -15.53 -17.72
C GLN A 168 18.10 -16.23 -19.08
N ALA A 169 17.73 -15.49 -20.13
CA ALA A 169 17.64 -16.03 -21.49
C ALA A 169 19.02 -16.41 -22.07
N ARG A 170 20.10 -15.73 -21.65
CA ARG A 170 21.49 -16.09 -22.02
C ARG A 170 22.10 -17.17 -21.13
N GLY A 171 21.47 -17.50 -19.99
CA GLY A 171 22.05 -18.38 -18.98
C GLY A 171 23.20 -17.73 -18.21
N GLU A 172 23.22 -16.40 -18.13
CA GLU A 172 24.18 -15.60 -17.36
C GLU A 172 23.82 -15.58 -15.87
N HIS A 173 24.64 -14.90 -15.06
CA HIS A 173 24.39 -14.78 -13.62
C HIS A 173 23.09 -13.98 -13.36
N VAL A 174 22.22 -14.58 -12.54
CA VAL A 174 20.89 -14.02 -12.18
C VAL A 174 21.01 -13.34 -10.81
N GLY A 175 20.63 -12.07 -10.74
CA GLY A 175 20.67 -11.23 -9.54
C GLY A 175 19.31 -10.60 -9.23
N PRO A 176 19.21 -9.75 -8.18
CA PRO A 176 17.99 -8.98 -7.87
C PRO A 176 17.44 -8.17 -9.05
N ALA A 177 18.33 -7.67 -9.93
CA ALA A 177 17.96 -6.94 -11.13
C ALA A 177 17.10 -7.78 -12.11
N SER A 178 17.22 -9.12 -12.10
CA SER A 178 16.39 -10.00 -12.92
C SER A 178 14.93 -9.98 -12.48
N ASP A 179 14.69 -9.92 -11.17
CA ASP A 179 13.34 -9.80 -10.59
C ASP A 179 12.73 -8.43 -10.89
N ILE A 180 13.53 -7.35 -10.89
CA ILE A 180 13.08 -6.01 -11.30
C ILE A 180 12.63 -5.99 -12.76
N TYR A 181 13.36 -6.66 -13.65
CA TYR A 181 12.96 -6.78 -15.06
C TYR A 181 11.63 -7.54 -15.21
N ALA A 182 11.50 -8.67 -14.52
CA ALA A 182 10.28 -9.46 -14.56
C ALA A 182 9.07 -8.71 -13.97
N LEU A 183 9.25 -7.98 -12.87
CA LEU A 183 8.23 -7.07 -12.33
C LEU A 183 7.86 -5.98 -13.34
N GLY A 184 8.84 -5.40 -14.04
CA GLY A 184 8.58 -4.41 -15.09
C GLY A 184 7.71 -4.97 -16.23
N LEU A 185 7.93 -6.23 -16.61
CA LEU A 185 7.10 -6.91 -17.62
C LEU A 185 5.67 -7.16 -17.10
N VAL A 186 5.52 -7.55 -15.84
CA VAL A 186 4.22 -7.72 -15.20
C VAL A 186 3.45 -6.39 -15.16
N LEU A 187 4.10 -5.30 -14.74
CA LEU A 187 3.46 -3.98 -14.68
C LEU A 187 3.06 -3.49 -16.07
N LEU A 188 3.93 -3.68 -17.08
CA LEU A 188 3.63 -3.35 -18.46
C LEU A 188 2.41 -4.14 -18.96
N GLU A 189 2.34 -5.45 -18.70
CA GLU A 189 1.18 -6.28 -19.05
C GLU A 189 -0.09 -5.82 -18.31
N CYS A 190 0.02 -5.32 -17.08
CA CYS A 190 -1.15 -4.75 -16.39
C CYS A 190 -1.66 -3.48 -17.08
N PHE A 191 -0.78 -2.68 -17.68
CA PHE A 191 -1.17 -1.48 -18.44
C PHE A 191 -1.77 -1.81 -19.81
N THR A 192 -1.27 -2.86 -20.48
CA THR A 192 -1.64 -3.16 -21.87
C THR A 192 -2.68 -4.27 -21.99
N GLY A 193 -2.82 -5.13 -20.98
CA GLY A 193 -3.53 -6.41 -21.09
C GLY A 193 -2.77 -7.45 -21.94
N GLU A 194 -1.58 -7.11 -22.44
CA GLU A 194 -0.85 -7.90 -23.43
C GLU A 194 0.58 -8.22 -22.96
N THR A 195 0.98 -9.47 -23.13
CA THR A 195 2.35 -9.91 -22.86
C THR A 195 3.32 -9.29 -23.88
N ALA A 196 4.39 -8.65 -23.40
CA ALA A 196 5.37 -7.97 -24.27
C ALA A 196 6.15 -8.90 -25.22
N PHE A 197 6.32 -10.17 -24.84
CA PHE A 197 7.00 -11.22 -25.60
C PHE A 197 6.15 -12.50 -25.63
N PRO A 198 5.06 -12.52 -26.40
CA PRO A 198 4.18 -13.68 -26.47
C PRO A 198 4.80 -14.81 -27.30
N GLY A 199 4.20 -15.99 -27.24
CA GLY A 199 4.56 -17.14 -28.07
C GLY A 199 5.42 -18.18 -27.36
N GLU A 200 6.03 -19.05 -28.16
CA GLU A 200 6.82 -20.18 -27.65
C GLU A 200 8.05 -19.73 -26.85
N PRO A 201 8.54 -20.57 -25.90
CA PRO A 201 9.65 -20.22 -25.03
C PRO A 201 10.89 -19.67 -25.72
N ILE A 202 11.36 -20.37 -26.76
CA ILE A 202 12.61 -20.05 -27.45
C ILE A 202 12.47 -18.73 -28.24
N PRO A 203 11.45 -18.54 -29.10
CA PRO A 203 11.21 -17.25 -29.76
C PRO A 203 11.05 -16.08 -28.77
N SER A 204 10.31 -16.27 -27.68
CA SER A 204 10.11 -15.25 -26.65
C SER A 204 11.44 -14.84 -25.99
N ALA A 205 12.27 -15.84 -25.64
CA ALA A 205 13.62 -15.63 -25.11
C ALA A 205 14.57 -14.95 -26.07
N LEU A 206 14.51 -15.26 -27.36
CA LEU A 206 15.36 -14.60 -28.36
C LEU A 206 14.92 -13.15 -28.60
N ALA A 207 13.61 -12.89 -28.65
CA ALA A 207 13.06 -11.57 -28.95
C ALA A 207 13.54 -10.50 -27.97
N ARG A 208 13.58 -10.78 -26.66
CA ARG A 208 14.04 -9.81 -25.64
C ARG A 208 15.53 -9.50 -25.67
N LEU A 209 16.33 -10.37 -26.30
CA LEU A 209 17.75 -10.08 -26.54
C LEU A 209 17.93 -9.07 -27.68
N GLN A 210 17.01 -9.08 -28.64
CA GLN A 210 17.09 -8.27 -29.85
C GLN A 210 16.40 -6.92 -29.71
N ARG A 211 15.23 -6.86 -29.05
CA ARG A 211 14.43 -5.64 -28.89
C ARG A 211 14.02 -5.38 -27.45
N ASN A 212 13.79 -4.11 -27.14
CA ASN A 212 13.15 -3.71 -25.89
C ASN A 212 11.63 -3.95 -25.97
N PRO A 213 10.95 -4.11 -24.82
CA PRO A 213 9.49 -4.01 -24.75
C PRO A 213 8.99 -2.66 -25.27
N ALA A 214 7.84 -2.66 -25.94
CA ALA A 214 7.18 -1.43 -26.36
C ALA A 214 6.41 -0.86 -25.17
N ILE A 215 6.78 0.34 -24.72
CA ILE A 215 6.09 1.07 -23.65
C ILE A 215 5.16 2.08 -24.34
N PRO A 216 3.84 2.05 -24.09
CA PRO A 216 2.90 2.98 -24.73
C PRO A 216 3.24 4.44 -24.42
N GLU A 217 3.16 5.32 -25.42
CA GLU A 217 3.49 6.73 -25.28
C GLU A 217 2.46 7.50 -24.45
N GLU A 218 1.23 6.96 -24.38
CA GLU A 218 0.08 7.50 -23.66
C GLU A 218 0.23 7.35 -22.14
N LEU A 219 1.14 6.49 -21.67
CA LEU A 219 1.42 6.36 -20.24
C LEU A 219 2.01 7.66 -19.69
N ALA A 220 1.66 7.99 -18.44
CA ALA A 220 2.19 9.15 -17.76
C ALA A 220 3.73 9.13 -17.77
N PRO A 221 4.41 10.29 -17.87
CA PRO A 221 5.86 10.36 -17.99
C PRO A 221 6.60 9.57 -16.91
N GLU A 222 6.08 9.56 -15.68
CA GLU A 222 6.66 8.86 -14.54
C GLU A 222 6.63 7.33 -14.75
N TRP A 223 5.52 6.80 -15.25
CA TRP A 223 5.38 5.39 -15.58
C TRP A 223 6.27 4.98 -16.75
N ARG A 224 6.35 5.82 -17.78
CA ARG A 224 7.26 5.58 -18.91
C ARG A 224 8.71 5.54 -18.45
N HIS A 225 9.11 6.46 -17.57
CA HIS A 225 10.45 6.49 -17.02
C HIS A 225 10.76 5.25 -16.16
N LEU A 226 9.86 4.90 -15.23
CA LEU A 226 10.02 3.74 -14.37
C LEU A 226 10.09 2.44 -15.18
N LEU A 227 9.14 2.21 -16.09
CA LEU A 227 9.14 0.99 -16.93
C LEU A 227 10.37 0.94 -17.83
N SER A 228 10.81 2.06 -18.40
CA SER A 228 12.00 2.11 -19.27
C SER A 228 13.28 1.71 -18.51
N THR A 229 13.43 2.15 -17.27
CA THR A 229 14.60 1.80 -16.44
C THR A 229 14.53 0.36 -15.92
N MET A 230 13.36 -0.11 -15.46
CA MET A 230 13.16 -1.51 -15.05
C MET A 230 13.40 -2.51 -16.19
N LEU A 231 13.02 -2.14 -17.42
CA LEU A 231 13.09 -2.99 -18.61
C LEU A 231 14.39 -2.81 -19.41
N ALA A 232 15.42 -2.17 -18.82
CA ALA A 232 16.72 -2.08 -19.43
C ALA A 232 17.34 -3.48 -19.66
N ARG A 233 17.95 -3.70 -20.83
CA ARG A 233 18.56 -5.00 -21.17
C ARG A 233 19.74 -5.35 -20.28
N GLU A 234 20.53 -4.35 -19.93
CA GLU A 234 21.69 -4.42 -19.05
C GLU A 234 21.23 -4.38 -17.58
N PRO A 235 21.48 -5.43 -16.77
CA PRO A 235 21.04 -5.49 -15.37
C PRO A 235 21.47 -4.30 -14.52
N GLU A 236 22.68 -3.79 -14.73
CA GLU A 236 23.29 -2.66 -14.02
C GLU A 236 22.62 -1.31 -14.31
N ARG A 237 21.80 -1.21 -15.36
CA ARG A 237 21.02 0.00 -15.66
C ARG A 237 19.64 0.00 -15.01
N ARG A 238 19.26 -1.11 -14.37
CA ARG A 238 17.97 -1.23 -13.68
C ARG A 238 18.08 -0.61 -12.29
N PRO A 239 17.02 0.04 -11.79
CA PRO A 239 17.03 0.64 -10.47
C PRO A 239 17.15 -0.43 -9.37
N PRO A 240 17.80 -0.13 -8.24
CA PRO A 240 17.73 -0.97 -7.06
C PRO A 240 16.29 -1.08 -6.53
N THR A 241 15.98 -2.16 -5.83
CA THR A 241 14.60 -2.43 -5.40
C THR A 241 14.01 -1.33 -4.52
N ALA A 242 14.80 -0.75 -3.60
CA ALA A 242 14.38 0.39 -2.78
C ALA A 242 13.93 1.62 -3.61
N GLU A 243 14.58 1.91 -4.75
CA GLU A 243 14.15 3.00 -5.63
C GLU A 243 12.83 2.68 -6.33
N VAL A 244 12.62 1.42 -6.72
CA VAL A 244 11.36 0.95 -7.29
C VAL A 244 10.22 1.06 -6.27
N VAL A 245 10.47 0.71 -5.00
CA VAL A 245 9.50 0.90 -3.90
C VAL A 245 9.10 2.36 -3.77
N LEU A 246 10.08 3.29 -3.73
CA LEU A 246 9.82 4.72 -3.62
C LEU A 246 9.02 5.25 -4.81
N ALA A 247 9.39 4.88 -6.03
CA ALA A 247 8.69 5.32 -7.25
C ALA A 247 7.23 4.81 -7.28
N LEU A 248 7.00 3.55 -6.89
CA LEU A 248 5.66 2.97 -6.84
C LEU A 248 4.83 3.54 -5.68
N HIS A 249 5.45 3.85 -4.54
CA HIS A 249 4.78 4.56 -3.44
C HIS A 249 4.30 5.94 -3.87
N GLN A 250 5.16 6.70 -4.56
CA GLN A 250 4.79 7.99 -5.14
C GLN A 250 3.67 7.85 -6.17
N ALA A 251 3.69 6.80 -6.99
CA ALA A 251 2.60 6.53 -7.93
C ALA A 251 1.29 6.20 -7.19
N VAL A 252 1.32 5.44 -6.09
CA VAL A 252 0.12 5.21 -5.26
C VAL A 252 -0.42 6.52 -4.70
N ILE A 253 0.44 7.39 -4.18
CA ILE A 253 0.05 8.70 -3.65
C ILE A 253 -0.55 9.55 -4.78
N ALA A 254 0.11 9.63 -5.93
CA ALA A 254 -0.34 10.39 -7.09
C ALA A 254 -1.68 9.88 -7.62
N GLU A 255 -1.89 8.56 -7.71
CA GLU A 255 -3.15 7.97 -8.17
C GLU A 255 -4.26 8.05 -7.12
N THR A 256 -3.92 8.05 -5.82
CA THR A 256 -4.88 8.34 -4.75
C THR A 256 -5.30 9.82 -4.82
N GLY A 257 -4.37 10.72 -5.18
CA GLY A 257 -4.66 12.11 -5.49
C GLY A 257 -5.46 12.31 -6.79
N ARG A 258 -5.21 11.53 -7.85
CA ARG A 258 -5.96 11.58 -9.12
C ARG A 258 -7.30 10.89 -9.07
N HIS A 259 -7.49 9.85 -8.25
CA HIS A 259 -8.82 9.30 -7.96
C HIS A 259 -9.61 10.21 -7.03
N ARG A 260 -8.97 10.92 -6.09
CA ARG A 260 -9.61 12.11 -5.51
C ARG A 260 -9.99 13.10 -6.61
N GLY A 261 -9.19 13.24 -7.67
CA GLY A 261 -9.44 13.97 -8.93
C GLY A 261 -10.47 13.38 -9.93
N SER A 262 -10.94 12.14 -9.75
CA SER A 262 -11.95 11.49 -10.61
C SER A 262 -13.25 11.23 -9.85
N GLU A 263 -13.15 10.98 -8.53
CA GLU A 263 -14.21 11.26 -7.56
C GLU A 263 -14.43 12.78 -7.45
N SER A 264 -13.48 13.63 -7.88
CA SER A 264 -13.62 15.10 -7.98
C SER A 264 -14.70 15.55 -8.95
N HIS A 265 -15.20 14.74 -9.89
CA HIS A 265 -16.37 15.22 -10.64
C HIS A 265 -17.66 15.20 -9.81
N HIS A 266 -17.71 14.40 -8.72
CA HIS A 266 -18.79 14.42 -7.71
C HIS A 266 -18.37 15.12 -6.40
N LEU A 267 -17.07 15.16 -6.07
CA LEU A 267 -16.50 15.86 -4.92
C LEU A 267 -16.10 17.32 -5.24
N GLU A 268 -15.97 17.76 -6.49
CA GLU A 268 -15.81 19.19 -6.82
C GLU A 268 -17.13 19.93 -6.67
N SER A 269 -18.29 19.28 -6.82
CA SER A 269 -19.54 19.88 -6.38
C SER A 269 -19.54 20.00 -4.86
N ASP A 270 -19.20 18.94 -4.13
CA ASP A 270 -19.21 18.95 -2.65
C ASP A 270 -18.13 19.87 -2.05
N GLU A 271 -16.93 19.96 -2.64
CA GLU A 271 -15.86 20.87 -2.20
C GLU A 271 -16.15 22.31 -2.59
N ARG A 272 -16.71 22.57 -3.79
CA ARG A 272 -17.18 23.93 -4.12
C ARG A 272 -18.31 24.35 -3.20
N GLU A 273 -19.24 23.46 -2.86
CA GLU A 273 -20.34 23.73 -1.95
C GLU A 273 -19.86 23.88 -0.50
N ARG A 274 -18.92 23.05 -0.04
CA ARG A 274 -18.25 23.22 1.27
C ARG A 274 -17.49 24.54 1.34
N LEU A 275 -16.72 24.90 0.32
CA LEU A 275 -16.01 26.18 0.25
C LEU A 275 -16.98 27.36 0.15
N GLN A 276 -18.14 27.20 -0.51
CA GLN A 276 -19.21 28.19 -0.47
C GLN A 276 -19.77 28.35 0.95
N GLU A 277 -19.92 27.27 1.72
CA GLU A 277 -20.33 27.35 3.13
C GLU A 277 -19.25 28.00 4.01
N VAL A 278 -17.96 27.72 3.79
CA VAL A 278 -16.85 28.44 4.45
C VAL A 278 -16.90 29.94 4.11
N ALA A 279 -17.02 30.27 2.82
CA ALA A 279 -17.11 31.66 2.36
C ALA A 279 -18.36 32.37 2.90
N ARG A 280 -19.48 31.67 3.03
CA ARG A 280 -20.74 32.18 3.60
C ARG A 280 -20.56 32.60 5.06
N LEU A 281 -19.73 31.89 5.84
CA LEU A 281 -19.47 32.24 7.24
C LEU A 281 -18.56 33.46 7.41
N ASP A 282 -17.80 33.83 6.36
CA ASP A 282 -16.89 34.98 6.37
C ASP A 282 -16.00 34.99 7.63
N ILE A 283 -15.40 33.81 7.90
CA ILE A 283 -14.68 33.53 9.15
C ILE A 283 -13.17 33.56 8.96
N LEU A 284 -12.66 33.22 7.78
CA LEU A 284 -11.24 33.18 7.46
C LEU A 284 -10.60 34.56 7.67
N ASP A 285 -9.37 34.57 8.17
CA ASP A 285 -8.56 35.77 8.47
C ASP A 285 -9.25 36.80 9.41
N THR A 286 -10.31 36.39 10.12
CA THR A 286 -10.97 37.28 11.08
C THR A 286 -10.16 37.38 12.38
N PRO A 287 -10.11 38.56 13.03
CA PRO A 287 -9.40 38.74 14.29
C PRO A 287 -9.82 37.74 15.37
N ALA A 288 -8.93 37.53 16.33
CA ALA A 288 -9.21 36.73 17.52
C ALA A 288 -10.51 37.19 18.18
N ASP A 289 -11.31 36.21 18.58
CA ASP A 289 -12.60 36.41 19.21
C ASP A 289 -12.62 35.56 20.47
N GLY A 290 -12.79 36.23 21.60
CA GLY A 290 -12.74 35.60 22.91
C GLY A 290 -13.74 34.46 23.09
N ALA A 291 -14.78 34.35 22.26
CA ALA A 291 -15.68 33.19 22.27
C ALA A 291 -14.95 31.88 21.89
N PHE A 292 -14.25 31.85 20.77
CA PHE A 292 -13.52 30.65 20.33
C PHE A 292 -12.33 30.34 21.25
N ASP A 293 -11.65 31.37 21.75
CA ASP A 293 -10.52 31.20 22.69
C ASP A 293 -10.96 30.62 24.04
N ARG A 294 -12.17 30.96 24.50
CA ARG A 294 -12.76 30.30 25.67
C ARG A 294 -13.04 28.83 25.41
N ILE A 295 -13.48 28.46 24.20
CA ILE A 295 -13.76 27.07 23.84
C ILE A 295 -12.45 26.25 23.78
N THR A 296 -11.42 26.74 23.08
CA THR A 296 -10.12 26.04 23.00
C THR A 296 -9.45 25.93 24.38
N SER A 297 -9.48 27.00 25.19
CA SER A 297 -8.98 26.95 26.57
C SER A 297 -9.79 26.01 27.48
N LEU A 298 -11.11 25.91 27.28
CA LEU A 298 -11.95 24.97 28.01
C LEU A 298 -11.66 23.52 27.58
N ALA A 299 -11.54 23.25 26.28
CA ALA A 299 -11.16 21.94 25.76
C ALA A 299 -9.79 21.51 26.30
N ALA A 300 -8.78 22.36 26.24
CA ALA A 300 -7.45 22.02 26.78
C ALA A 300 -7.51 21.64 28.28
N ARG A 301 -8.30 22.37 29.07
CA ARG A 301 -8.45 22.10 30.52
C ARG A 301 -9.29 20.86 30.83
N LEU A 302 -10.42 20.67 30.16
CA LEU A 302 -11.31 19.52 30.41
C LEU A 302 -10.62 18.19 30.08
N PHE A 303 -9.85 18.16 28.99
CA PHE A 303 -9.11 16.98 28.55
C PHE A 303 -7.70 16.90 29.15
N SER A 304 -7.31 17.90 29.94
CA SER A 304 -5.97 18.02 30.55
C SER A 304 -4.84 17.85 29.54
N VAL A 305 -4.99 18.46 28.35
CA VAL A 305 -4.01 18.40 27.25
C VAL A 305 -3.32 19.76 27.08
N PRO A 306 -2.08 19.80 26.55
CA PRO A 306 -1.37 21.05 26.34
C PRO A 306 -1.98 21.88 25.19
N ILE A 307 -2.54 21.21 24.16
CA ILE A 307 -2.92 21.86 22.91
C ILE A 307 -4.39 21.57 22.57
N ALA A 308 -5.12 22.62 22.18
CA ALA A 308 -6.46 22.52 21.60
C ALA A 308 -6.63 23.56 20.49
N ILE A 309 -7.29 23.19 19.39
CA ILE A 309 -7.36 24.02 18.18
C ILE A 309 -8.77 23.97 17.60
N VAL A 310 -9.30 25.14 17.21
CA VAL A 310 -10.42 25.26 16.28
C VAL A 310 -9.82 25.63 14.93
N SER A 311 -9.93 24.74 13.96
CA SER A 311 -9.40 24.93 12.61
C SER A 311 -10.52 24.95 11.57
N ILE A 312 -10.32 25.71 10.50
CA ILE A 312 -11.15 25.75 9.29
C ILE A 312 -10.27 25.39 8.11
N VAL A 313 -10.74 24.48 7.26
CA VAL A 313 -10.01 24.03 6.08
C VAL A 313 -10.39 24.91 4.89
N ASP A 314 -9.42 25.69 4.41
CA ASP A 314 -9.53 26.57 3.25
C ASP A 314 -9.03 25.85 1.97
N THR A 315 -8.95 26.56 0.85
CA THR A 315 -8.52 26.03 -0.45
C THR A 315 -7.09 25.49 -0.43
N ASP A 316 -6.14 26.19 0.18
CA ASP A 316 -4.70 25.89 0.17
C ASP A 316 -4.07 25.74 1.57
N ARG A 317 -4.83 26.02 2.63
CA ARG A 317 -4.37 26.03 4.02
C ARG A 317 -5.40 25.50 5.01
N ILE A 318 -4.93 25.14 6.19
CA ILE A 318 -5.75 24.91 7.38
C ILE A 318 -5.53 26.11 8.29
N TRP A 319 -6.53 26.98 8.38
CA TRP A 319 -6.48 28.20 9.18
C TRP A 319 -6.99 27.94 10.59
N PHE A 320 -6.26 28.40 11.61
CA PHE A 320 -6.63 28.20 13.00
C PHE A 320 -7.41 29.42 13.50
N LYS A 321 -8.73 29.26 13.64
CA LYS A 321 -9.60 30.31 14.16
C LYS A 321 -9.26 30.64 15.62
N SER A 322 -8.85 29.63 16.38
CA SER A 322 -8.40 29.75 17.75
C SER A 322 -7.49 28.56 18.08
N HIS A 323 -6.50 28.80 18.94
CA HIS A 323 -5.60 27.78 19.42
C HIS A 323 -5.20 28.06 20.88
N HIS A 324 -4.94 27.00 21.63
CA HIS A 324 -4.39 27.05 22.98
C HIS A 324 -3.09 26.25 22.99
N GLY A 325 -2.04 26.79 23.62
CA GLY A 325 -0.77 26.09 23.80
C GLY A 325 0.08 25.91 22.53
N LEU A 326 -0.29 26.59 21.45
CA LEU A 326 0.43 26.61 20.17
C LEU A 326 0.60 28.05 19.72
N GLU A 327 1.72 28.40 19.08
CA GLU A 327 1.99 29.73 18.49
C GLU A 327 2.03 29.64 16.95
N LEU A 328 0.97 29.09 16.36
CA LEU A 328 0.79 28.99 14.91
C LEU A 328 -0.63 29.45 14.58
N GLU A 329 -0.79 30.20 13.50
CA GLU A 329 -2.09 30.70 13.05
C GLU A 329 -2.65 29.87 11.87
N GLU A 330 -1.80 29.16 11.14
CA GLU A 330 -2.19 28.31 10.02
C GLU A 330 -1.10 27.28 9.69
N VAL A 331 -1.49 26.24 8.96
CA VAL A 331 -0.57 25.23 8.39
C VAL A 331 -0.97 24.90 6.94
N PRO A 332 -0.05 24.40 6.10
CA PRO A 332 -0.37 23.94 4.76
C PRO A 332 -1.47 22.86 4.76
N ARG A 333 -2.29 22.80 3.69
CA ARG A 333 -3.36 21.79 3.51
C ARG A 333 -2.85 20.38 3.18
N ASP A 334 -1.53 20.16 3.17
CA ASP A 334 -0.90 18.85 2.99
C ASP A 334 -1.50 17.79 3.94
N PRO A 335 -1.49 16.48 3.60
CA PRO A 335 -2.27 15.45 4.30
C PRO A 335 -1.86 15.34 5.78
N GLY A 336 -2.57 16.09 6.61
CA GLY A 336 -2.42 16.18 8.06
C GLY A 336 -3.58 15.54 8.82
N LEU A 337 -3.43 15.37 10.13
CA LEU A 337 -4.45 14.81 11.03
C LEU A 337 -5.80 15.56 10.94
N CYS A 338 -5.76 16.90 10.87
CA CYS A 338 -6.96 17.74 10.72
C CYS A 338 -7.63 17.58 9.34
N ALA A 339 -6.84 17.42 8.27
CA ALA A 339 -7.36 17.17 6.92
C ALA A 339 -7.99 15.77 6.80
N SER A 340 -7.49 14.79 7.54
CA SER A 340 -8.07 13.45 7.62
C SER A 340 -9.35 13.42 8.45
N ALA A 341 -9.44 14.22 9.50
CA ALA A 341 -10.61 14.28 10.36
C ALA A 341 -11.84 14.87 9.66
N ILE A 342 -11.69 15.86 8.77
CA ILE A 342 -12.84 16.38 7.99
C ILE A 342 -13.41 15.39 6.98
N MET A 343 -12.67 14.32 6.65
CA MET A 343 -13.11 13.25 5.76
C MET A 343 -13.90 12.15 6.50
N SER A 344 -14.10 12.30 7.81
CA SER A 344 -14.89 11.37 8.63
C SER A 344 -16.23 12.01 9.00
N ASP A 345 -17.30 11.21 9.01
CA ASP A 345 -18.64 11.65 9.46
C ASP A 345 -18.76 11.74 10.99
N GLY A 346 -17.67 11.49 11.73
CA GLY A 346 -17.68 11.45 13.18
C GLY A 346 -16.31 11.74 13.81
N PRO A 347 -16.20 11.60 15.14
CA PRO A 347 -14.96 11.86 15.85
C PRO A 347 -13.82 10.98 15.36
N TRP A 348 -12.66 11.61 15.14
CA TRP A 348 -11.46 10.96 14.65
C TRP A 348 -10.39 10.97 15.74
N VAL A 349 -10.05 9.78 16.25
CA VAL A 349 -9.18 9.60 17.42
C VAL A 349 -7.98 8.73 17.05
N VAL A 350 -6.80 9.18 17.47
CA VAL A 350 -5.52 8.48 17.42
C VAL A 350 -4.93 8.48 18.83
N GLU A 351 -4.94 7.32 19.48
CA GLU A 351 -4.54 7.16 20.88
C GLU A 351 -3.01 7.16 21.08
N ASP A 352 -2.28 6.53 20.15
CA ASP A 352 -0.82 6.58 20.06
C ASP A 352 -0.37 6.71 18.60
N ALA A 353 -0.02 7.93 18.21
CA ALA A 353 0.35 8.28 16.85
C ALA A 353 1.64 7.59 16.35
N ARG A 354 2.48 7.06 17.25
CA ARG A 354 3.75 6.40 16.89
C ARG A 354 3.57 4.96 16.43
N VAL A 355 2.41 4.38 16.67
CA VAL A 355 2.08 3.01 16.29
C VAL A 355 0.82 2.94 15.45
N ASP A 356 0.00 4.00 15.44
CA ASP A 356 -1.19 4.11 14.62
C ASP A 356 -0.84 4.32 13.15
N PRO A 357 -1.15 3.35 12.25
CA PRO A 357 -0.80 3.44 10.84
C PRO A 357 -1.36 4.68 10.13
N ARG A 358 -2.40 5.32 10.67
CA ARG A 358 -3.01 6.54 10.13
C ARG A 358 -2.19 7.79 10.39
N ALA A 359 -1.25 7.75 11.35
CA ALA A 359 -0.48 8.89 11.81
C ALA A 359 1.05 8.73 11.61
N LEU A 360 1.54 7.53 11.30
CA LEU A 360 2.97 7.23 11.12
C LEU A 360 3.69 8.10 10.08
N THR A 361 2.98 8.54 9.04
CA THR A 361 3.54 9.36 7.96
C THR A 361 3.29 10.86 8.17
N ASN A 362 2.69 11.25 9.30
CA ASN A 362 2.39 12.65 9.57
C ASN A 362 3.66 13.40 10.03
N PRO A 363 4.00 14.56 9.42
CA PRO A 363 5.18 15.33 9.82
C PRO A 363 5.19 15.75 11.30
N LEU A 364 4.02 15.99 11.92
CA LEU A 364 3.93 16.34 13.35
C LEU A 364 4.29 15.17 14.27
N VAL A 365 4.27 13.95 13.74
CA VAL A 365 4.68 12.72 14.45
C VAL A 365 6.14 12.37 14.12
N ALA A 366 6.53 12.50 12.84
CA ALA A 366 7.84 12.07 12.34
C ALA A 366 8.97 13.12 12.48
N GLU A 367 8.66 14.42 12.42
CA GLU A 367 9.65 15.50 12.26
C GLU A 367 9.82 16.39 13.51
N GLY A 368 9.90 15.77 14.69
CA GLY A 368 10.39 16.43 15.91
C GLY A 368 9.38 17.28 16.71
N PHE A 369 8.16 17.50 16.20
CA PHE A 369 7.06 18.10 16.98
C PHE A 369 6.57 17.16 18.09
N GLY A 370 6.72 15.84 17.91
CA GLY A 370 6.57 14.84 18.97
C GLY A 370 5.12 14.54 19.36
N LEU A 371 4.17 14.77 18.44
CA LEU A 371 2.75 14.49 18.67
C LEU A 371 2.53 12.99 18.87
N GLN A 372 1.79 12.62 19.92
CA GLN A 372 1.49 11.22 20.25
C GLN A 372 0.00 10.95 20.42
N PHE A 373 -0.81 11.96 20.72
CA PHE A 373 -2.26 11.82 20.83
C PHE A 373 -2.98 12.89 20.01
N TYR A 374 -4.05 12.48 19.35
CA TYR A 374 -4.95 13.38 18.64
C TYR A 374 -6.40 12.91 18.80
N ALA A 375 -7.30 13.80 19.18
CA ALA A 375 -8.73 13.59 19.01
C ALA A 375 -9.35 14.84 18.38
N GLY A 376 -10.05 14.66 17.27
CA GLY A 376 -10.69 15.74 16.53
C GLY A 376 -12.12 15.42 16.19
N VAL A 377 -13.01 16.41 16.37
CA VAL A 377 -14.41 16.31 15.97
C VAL A 377 -14.66 17.27 14.80
N PRO A 378 -15.27 16.80 13.70
CA PRO A 378 -15.63 17.66 12.57
C PRO A 378 -16.59 18.79 12.96
N LEU A 379 -16.39 19.95 12.36
CA LEU A 379 -17.28 21.11 12.43
C LEU A 379 -18.26 21.03 11.25
N THR A 380 -19.35 20.31 11.45
CA THR A 380 -20.33 20.00 10.39
C THR A 380 -21.44 21.04 10.31
N THR A 381 -21.72 21.55 9.12
CA THR A 381 -22.88 22.44 8.88
C THR A 381 -24.20 21.66 8.90
N ARG A 382 -25.32 22.38 9.01
CA ARG A 382 -26.66 21.79 8.86
C ARG A 382 -26.88 21.10 7.51
N ASN A 383 -26.13 21.51 6.49
CA ASN A 383 -26.18 20.95 5.15
C ASN A 383 -25.26 19.71 5.01
N GLY A 384 -24.60 19.28 6.09
CA GLY A 384 -23.77 18.08 6.10
C GLY A 384 -22.31 18.29 5.71
N TYR A 385 -21.85 19.52 5.52
CA TYR A 385 -20.46 19.78 5.11
C TYR A 385 -19.53 20.00 6.30
N ASN A 386 -18.40 19.28 6.33
CA ASN A 386 -17.36 19.43 7.35
C ASN A 386 -16.42 20.59 7.02
N LEU A 387 -16.52 21.70 7.74
CA LEU A 387 -15.75 22.91 7.44
C LEU A 387 -14.33 22.89 8.02
N GLY A 388 -14.11 22.07 9.04
CA GLY A 388 -12.94 22.14 9.90
C GLY A 388 -13.06 21.20 11.08
N THR A 389 -12.26 21.40 12.11
CA THR A 389 -12.25 20.53 13.30
C THR A 389 -12.06 21.31 14.59
N LEU A 390 -12.71 20.87 15.66
CA LEU A 390 -12.23 21.10 17.02
C LEU A 390 -11.37 19.90 17.42
N CYS A 391 -10.10 20.10 17.71
CA CYS A 391 -9.19 19.02 18.09
C CYS A 391 -8.38 19.33 19.36
N VAL A 392 -8.01 18.26 20.05
CA VAL A 392 -7.15 18.21 21.24
C VAL A 392 -5.95 17.33 20.95
N LEU A 393 -4.78 17.79 21.36
CA LEU A 393 -3.49 17.17 21.01
C LEU A 393 -2.60 17.04 22.24
N ASP A 394 -1.83 15.95 22.28
CA ASP A 394 -0.84 15.73 23.35
C ASP A 394 0.45 15.09 22.84
N PHE A 395 1.53 15.34 23.57
CA PHE A 395 2.84 14.73 23.37
C PHE A 395 2.99 13.39 24.10
N GLU A 396 1.97 12.97 24.85
CA GLU A 396 1.86 11.64 25.45
C GLU A 396 0.67 10.86 24.86
N PRO A 397 0.76 9.52 24.73
CA PRO A 397 -0.36 8.70 24.29
C PRO A 397 -1.51 8.75 25.30
N ARG A 398 -2.75 8.78 24.81
CA ARG A 398 -3.94 8.85 25.67
C ARG A 398 -5.09 8.04 25.11
N VAL A 399 -5.85 7.43 26.01
CA VAL A 399 -7.14 6.79 25.71
C VAL A 399 -8.23 7.78 26.06
N ILE A 400 -9.13 8.06 25.12
CA ILE A 400 -10.29 8.93 25.34
C ILE A 400 -11.51 8.08 25.66
N THR A 401 -12.21 8.39 26.75
CA THR A 401 -13.42 7.68 27.13
C THR A 401 -14.62 8.15 26.31
N GLY A 402 -15.66 7.31 26.21
CA GLY A 402 -16.92 7.68 25.55
C GLY A 402 -17.51 9.02 26.05
N PRO A 403 -17.61 9.27 27.37
CA PRO A 403 -18.09 10.54 27.91
C PRO A 403 -17.20 11.75 27.57
N GLU A 404 -15.88 11.57 27.54
CA GLU A 404 -14.94 12.61 27.11
C GLU A 404 -15.14 12.90 25.61
N LEU A 405 -15.29 11.88 24.78
CA LEU A 405 -15.56 12.06 23.35
C LEU A 405 -16.88 12.80 23.12
N SER A 406 -17.95 12.47 23.85
CA SER A 406 -19.21 13.21 23.82
C SER A 406 -19.03 14.66 24.23
N THR A 407 -18.21 14.93 25.27
CA THR A 407 -17.89 16.30 25.69
C THR A 407 -17.19 17.08 24.58
N LEU A 408 -16.27 16.44 23.85
CA LEU A 408 -15.58 17.07 22.72
C LEU A 408 -16.55 17.37 21.57
N THR A 409 -17.50 16.48 21.32
CA THR A 409 -18.57 16.69 20.34
C THR A 409 -19.49 17.84 20.72
N ASP A 410 -19.86 17.96 21.99
CA ASP A 410 -20.68 19.08 22.49
C ASP A 410 -19.94 20.41 22.33
N LEU A 411 -18.63 20.45 22.62
CA LEU A 411 -17.81 21.64 22.39
C LEU A 411 -17.72 21.99 20.90
N ALA A 412 -17.60 21.01 20.00
CA ALA A 412 -17.60 21.24 18.55
C ALA A 412 -18.94 21.82 18.07
N ALA A 413 -20.07 21.35 18.64
CA ALA A 413 -21.39 21.91 18.37
C ALA A 413 -21.52 23.37 18.87
N LEU A 414 -20.89 23.72 19.99
CA LEU A 414 -20.82 25.11 20.46
C LEU A 414 -20.01 25.99 19.51
N VAL A 415 -18.90 25.50 18.96
CA VAL A 415 -18.13 26.22 17.92
C VAL A 415 -19.02 26.50 16.70
N MET A 416 -19.75 25.50 16.21
CA MET A 416 -20.68 25.68 15.08
C MET A 416 -21.80 26.68 15.39
N SER A 417 -22.36 26.63 16.60
CA SER A 417 -23.39 27.57 17.05
C SER A 417 -22.87 29.01 17.06
N GLU A 418 -21.62 29.22 17.52
CA GLU A 418 -20.98 30.53 17.51
C GLU A 418 -20.71 31.04 16.09
N LEU A 419 -20.27 30.17 15.18
CA LEU A 419 -20.07 30.49 13.76
C LEU A 419 -21.38 30.96 13.11
N GLU A 420 -22.49 30.26 13.36
CA GLU A 420 -23.81 30.63 12.84
C GLU A 420 -24.33 31.93 13.46
N LEU A 421 -24.21 32.11 14.78
CA LEU A 421 -24.65 33.31 15.48
C LEU A 421 -23.90 34.57 14.98
N ARG A 422 -22.60 34.43 14.73
CA ARG A 422 -21.78 35.52 14.18
C ARG A 422 -22.19 35.91 12.76
N LEU A 423 -22.63 34.94 11.94
CA LEU A 423 -23.19 35.21 10.62
C LEU A 423 -24.53 35.94 10.72
N GLU A 424 -25.43 35.50 11.60
CA GLU A 424 -26.73 36.13 11.82
C GLU A 424 -26.59 37.57 12.35
N SER A 425 -25.72 37.79 13.35
CA SER A 425 -25.47 39.12 13.91
C SER A 425 -24.89 40.08 12.87
N ARG A 426 -24.03 39.61 11.95
CA ARG A 426 -23.52 40.44 10.85
C ARG A 426 -24.62 40.78 9.83
N ARG A 427 -25.45 39.80 9.46
CA ARG A 427 -26.60 40.03 8.55
C ARG A 427 -27.64 40.99 9.11
N ALA A 428 -27.82 41.02 10.43
CA ALA A 428 -28.73 41.95 11.09
C ALA A 428 -28.16 43.39 11.23
N ALA A 429 -26.84 43.55 11.08
CA ALA A 429 -26.15 44.84 11.16
C ALA A 429 -25.93 45.53 9.80
N LEU A 430 -26.19 44.82 8.70
CA LEU A 430 -26.22 45.30 7.30
C LEU A 430 -27.65 45.64 6.91
#